data_AF-A0A3A1U0A9-F1
#
_entry.id   AF-A0A3A1U0A9-F1
#
_cell.length_a   1.000
_cell.length_b   1.000
_cell.length_c   1.000
_cell.angle_alpha   90.00
_cell.angle_beta   90.00
_cell.angle_gamma   90.00
#
_symmetry.space_group_name_H-M   'P 1'
#
loop_
_entity.id
_entity.type
_entity.pdbx_description
1 polymer ?
#
loop_
_entity_poly.entity_id
_entity_poly.type
_entity_poly.pdbx_seq_one_letter_code
_entity_poly.pdbx_strand_id
1 'polypeptide(L)'
;MVVRDTDGVERRAWVTARDERMCEWLRIVRVTDVQAIRWVLGALNGVDGPVSTRRAQAWCARMDLVGLIERANLGGPGGSIVWGTYEATGLSRPNIYRQTTRHEVAVASVSARYINASFAWRRDERPAQVGSHQADGVAIGRRTQQLIEVELTPKRAPRYLSIFQAYRRRLDAGGADSVTYLCNDSSGRAVRAALRASPAGRAIADRVSVRDVFTDRGAVRANSAGARLPSSTAHES
;
A
#
# COMPACT_ATOMS: atom_id res chain seq x y z
N MET A 1 -5.83 23.47 -15.58
CA MET A 1 -4.89 23.01 -16.60
C MET A 1 -5.61 22.94 -17.94
N VAL A 2 -4.95 23.32 -19.03
CA VAL A 2 -5.50 23.29 -20.39
C VAL A 2 -4.98 22.05 -21.09
N VAL A 3 -5.87 21.15 -21.52
CA VAL A 3 -5.48 19.96 -22.29
C VAL A 3 -6.27 19.93 -23.60
N ARG A 4 -5.56 19.78 -24.72
CA ARG A 4 -6.18 19.57 -26.03
C ARG A 4 -6.42 18.07 -26.19
N ASP A 5 -7.67 17.68 -26.44
CA ASP A 5 -7.97 16.28 -26.78
C ASP A 5 -7.52 15.95 -28.23
N THR A 6 -7.67 14.69 -28.62
CA THR A 6 -7.31 14.19 -29.96
C THR A 6 -8.10 14.86 -31.09
N ASP A 7 -9.22 15.50 -30.77
CA ASP A 7 -10.08 16.22 -31.72
C ASP A 7 -9.72 17.73 -31.76
N GLY A 8 -8.67 18.14 -31.04
CA GLY A 8 -8.22 19.53 -30.97
C GLY A 8 -9.07 20.41 -30.05
N VAL A 9 -10.02 19.84 -29.30
CA VAL A 9 -10.89 20.61 -28.40
C VAL A 9 -10.13 20.92 -27.11
N GLU A 10 -10.03 22.21 -26.79
CA GLU A 10 -9.46 22.68 -25.54
C GLU A 10 -10.39 22.34 -24.37
N ARG A 11 -10.03 21.32 -23.58
CA ARG A 11 -10.75 20.99 -22.35
C ARG A 11 -9.99 21.53 -21.15
N ARG A 12 -10.65 22.44 -20.43
CA ARG A 12 -10.15 22.97 -19.15
C ARG A 12 -10.70 22.11 -18.03
N ALA A 13 -9.83 21.41 -17.32
CA ALA A 13 -10.18 20.83 -16.03
C ALA A 13 -9.43 21.55 -14.91
N TRP A 14 -10.17 21.82 -13.85
CA TRP A 14 -9.61 22.31 -12.60
C TRP A 14 -8.99 21.14 -11.84
N VAL A 15 -7.70 21.28 -11.54
CA VAL A 15 -6.97 20.39 -10.63
C VAL A 15 -7.17 21.00 -9.24
N THR A 16 -7.65 20.18 -8.31
CA THR A 16 -7.92 20.61 -6.93
C THR A 16 -6.80 20.16 -6.00
N ALA A 17 -6.69 20.76 -4.82
CA ALA A 17 -5.75 20.30 -3.78
C ALA A 17 -5.92 18.80 -3.44
N ARG A 18 -7.15 18.26 -3.56
CA ARG A 18 -7.39 16.81 -3.40
C ARG A 18 -6.71 16.00 -4.49
N ASP A 19 -6.69 16.50 -5.71
CA ASP A 19 -6.07 15.81 -6.85
C ASP A 19 -4.55 15.82 -6.74
N GLU A 20 -3.96 16.93 -6.29
CA GLU A 20 -2.53 17.03 -6.00
C GLU A 20 -2.13 16.00 -4.93
N ARG A 21 -2.89 15.89 -3.84
CA ARG A 21 -2.67 14.87 -2.80
C ARG A 21 -2.83 13.44 -3.30
N MET A 22 -3.72 13.20 -4.27
CA MET A 22 -3.82 11.89 -4.93
C MET A 22 -2.57 11.61 -5.78
N CYS A 23 -2.04 12.61 -6.51
CA CYS A 23 -0.81 12.49 -7.28
C CYS A 23 0.41 12.27 -6.38
N GLU A 24 0.49 12.94 -5.23
CA GLU A 24 1.51 12.68 -4.21
C GLU A 24 1.47 11.23 -3.72
N TRP A 25 0.27 10.71 -3.44
CA TRP A 25 0.12 9.29 -3.06
C TRP A 25 0.53 8.35 -4.21
N LEU A 26 0.15 8.64 -5.46
CA LEU A 26 0.58 7.87 -6.63
C LEU A 26 2.10 7.89 -6.83
N ARG A 27 2.76 9.00 -6.49
CA ARG A 27 4.23 9.10 -6.46
C ARG A 27 4.83 8.09 -5.48
N ILE A 28 4.16 7.87 -4.34
CA ILE A 28 4.57 6.90 -3.32
C ILE A 28 4.27 5.46 -3.75
N VAL A 29 3.06 5.12 -4.21
CA VAL A 29 2.73 3.71 -4.51
C VAL A 29 3.14 3.24 -5.91
N ARG A 30 3.44 4.18 -6.83
CA ARG A 30 3.80 3.97 -8.26
C ARG A 30 2.71 3.35 -9.13
N VAL A 31 2.00 2.34 -8.64
CA VAL A 31 0.97 1.62 -9.38
C VAL A 31 -0.13 1.19 -8.41
N THR A 32 -1.38 1.24 -8.85
CA THR A 32 -2.55 0.91 -8.02
C THR A 32 -3.70 0.39 -8.88
N ASP A 33 -4.78 -0.06 -8.23
CA ASP A 33 -6.07 -0.29 -8.87
C ASP A 33 -7.12 0.78 -8.47
N VAL A 34 -8.29 0.70 -9.11
CA VAL A 34 -9.42 1.61 -8.81
C VAL A 34 -9.97 1.39 -7.40
N GLN A 35 -9.85 0.18 -6.83
CA GLN A 35 -10.34 -0.09 -5.49
C GLN A 35 -9.57 0.71 -4.44
N ALA A 36 -8.25 0.72 -4.51
CA ALA A 36 -7.40 1.52 -3.63
C ALA A 36 -7.64 3.03 -3.82
N ILE A 37 -7.84 3.50 -5.06
CA ILE A 37 -8.23 4.91 -5.33
C ILE A 37 -9.50 5.29 -4.56
N ARG A 38 -10.50 4.38 -4.50
CA ARG A 38 -11.73 4.66 -3.74
C ARG A 38 -11.46 4.93 -2.26
N TRP A 39 -10.54 4.19 -1.66
CA TRP A 39 -10.18 4.33 -0.24
C TRP A 39 -9.43 5.64 0.03
N VAL A 40 -8.47 6.01 -0.82
CA VAL A 40 -7.73 7.28 -0.66
C VAL A 40 -8.66 8.48 -0.86
N LEU A 41 -9.51 8.45 -1.89
CA LEU A 41 -10.52 9.50 -2.09
C LEU A 41 -11.50 9.58 -0.91
N GLY A 42 -11.85 8.44 -0.30
CA GLY A 42 -12.67 8.41 0.90
C GLY A 42 -12.00 9.14 2.05
N ALA A 43 -10.74 8.80 2.32
CA ALA A 43 -9.92 9.44 3.34
C ALA A 43 -9.77 10.96 3.13
N LEU A 44 -9.48 11.38 1.90
CA LEU A 44 -9.33 12.80 1.56
C LEU A 44 -10.64 13.60 1.64
N ASN A 45 -11.78 12.92 1.56
CA ASN A 45 -13.10 13.52 1.77
C ASN A 45 -13.56 13.45 3.25
N GLY A 46 -12.73 12.93 4.16
CA GLY A 46 -13.09 12.77 5.58
C GLY A 46 -14.14 11.68 5.84
N VAL A 47 -14.28 10.71 4.94
CA VAL A 47 -15.24 9.61 5.07
C VAL A 47 -14.54 8.36 5.60
N ASP A 48 -15.15 7.71 6.61
CA ASP A 48 -14.75 6.37 7.05
C ASP A 48 -15.18 5.35 6.00
N GLY A 49 -14.22 4.81 5.26
CA GLY A 49 -14.45 3.91 4.13
C GLY A 49 -14.28 4.51 2.73
N PRO A 50 -14.45 3.67 1.70
CA PRO A 50 -14.20 4.05 0.30
C PRO A 50 -15.35 4.86 -0.30
N VAL A 51 -15.05 5.77 -1.23
CA VAL A 51 -16.09 6.34 -2.10
C VAL A 51 -16.72 5.28 -3.02
N SER A 52 -17.83 5.62 -3.66
CA SER A 52 -18.44 4.73 -4.65
C SER A 52 -17.54 4.50 -5.87
N THR A 53 -17.66 3.34 -6.51
CA THR A 53 -16.92 3.01 -7.74
C THR A 53 -17.13 4.07 -8.82
N ARG A 54 -18.35 4.57 -8.99
CA ARG A 54 -18.68 5.64 -9.94
C ARG A 54 -17.87 6.91 -9.66
N ARG A 55 -17.73 7.33 -8.40
CA ARG A 55 -16.94 8.51 -8.03
C ARG A 55 -15.46 8.32 -8.32
N ALA A 56 -14.89 7.17 -8.00
CA ALA A 56 -13.49 6.87 -8.31
C ALA A 56 -13.24 6.81 -9.82
N GLN A 57 -14.12 6.18 -10.60
CA GLN A 57 -14.00 6.14 -12.06
C GLN A 57 -14.13 7.52 -12.69
N ALA A 58 -15.04 8.38 -12.18
CA ALA A 58 -15.15 9.76 -12.62
C ALA A 58 -13.88 10.56 -12.32
N TRP A 59 -13.25 10.35 -11.16
CA TRP A 59 -11.95 10.93 -10.85
C TRP A 59 -10.87 10.43 -11.82
N CYS A 60 -10.78 9.12 -12.06
CA CYS A 60 -9.82 8.55 -13.00
C CYS A 60 -10.01 9.13 -14.41
N ALA A 61 -11.23 9.13 -14.94
CA ALA A 61 -11.52 9.65 -16.27
C ALA A 61 -11.13 11.13 -16.41
N ARG A 62 -11.37 11.95 -15.38
CA ARG A 62 -10.98 13.36 -15.40
C ARG A 62 -9.45 13.54 -15.37
N MET A 63 -8.74 12.76 -14.56
CA MET A 63 -7.27 12.85 -14.47
C MET A 63 -6.56 12.27 -15.69
N ASP A 64 -7.13 11.24 -16.30
CA ASP A 64 -6.70 10.64 -17.58
C ASP A 64 -6.89 11.66 -18.72
N LEU A 65 -8.05 12.32 -18.77
CA LEU A 65 -8.36 13.37 -19.74
C LEU A 65 -7.36 14.54 -19.68
N VAL A 66 -6.85 14.86 -18.49
CA VAL A 66 -5.84 15.91 -18.35
C VAL A 66 -4.39 15.40 -18.33
N GLY A 67 -4.16 14.11 -18.62
CA GLY A 67 -2.80 13.55 -18.73
C GLY A 67 -2.03 13.49 -17.41
N LEU A 68 -2.70 13.52 -16.26
CA LEU A 68 -2.05 13.38 -14.94
C LEU A 68 -1.97 11.92 -14.48
N ILE A 69 -2.81 11.05 -15.03
CA ILE A 69 -2.70 9.61 -14.83
C ILE A 69 -2.79 8.90 -16.18
N GLU A 70 -2.34 7.65 -16.19
CA GLU A 70 -2.65 6.69 -17.24
C GLU A 70 -3.27 5.45 -16.61
N ARG A 71 -3.93 4.65 -17.44
CA ARG A 71 -4.55 3.40 -17.00
C ARG A 71 -4.50 2.31 -18.07
N ALA A 72 -4.42 1.06 -17.63
CA ALA A 72 -4.50 -0.12 -18.48
C ALA A 72 -5.42 -1.16 -17.85
N ASN A 73 -6.19 -1.85 -18.68
CA ASN A 73 -6.99 -2.98 -18.22
C ASN A 73 -6.22 -4.28 -18.47
N LEU A 74 -5.73 -4.90 -17.39
CA LEU A 74 -5.00 -6.18 -17.46
C LEU A 74 -5.85 -7.38 -16.99
N GLY A 75 -7.17 -7.21 -16.85
CA GLY A 75 -8.07 -8.29 -16.41
C GLY A 75 -7.88 -8.75 -14.97
N GLY A 76 -7.13 -8.00 -14.15
CA GLY A 76 -6.84 -8.33 -12.77
C GLY A 76 -8.01 -8.03 -11.80
N PRO A 77 -8.02 -8.65 -10.61
CA PRO A 77 -8.96 -8.29 -9.56
C PRO A 77 -8.74 -6.82 -9.15
N GLY A 78 -9.79 -6.00 -9.22
CA GLY A 78 -9.72 -4.57 -8.91
C GLY A 78 -9.97 -3.64 -10.12
N GLY A 79 -9.98 -4.19 -11.33
CA GLY A 79 -10.25 -3.45 -12.56
C GLY A 79 -8.98 -2.88 -13.20
N SER A 80 -9.08 -1.67 -13.76
CA SER A 80 -7.94 -1.02 -14.39
C SER A 80 -6.80 -0.76 -13.41
N ILE A 81 -5.58 -1.05 -13.85
CA ILE A 81 -4.36 -0.58 -13.20
C ILE A 81 -4.19 0.90 -13.56
N VAL A 82 -3.84 1.70 -12.57
CA VAL A 82 -3.70 3.16 -12.64
C VAL A 82 -2.32 3.56 -12.10
N TRP A 83 -1.69 4.54 -12.74
CA TRP A 83 -0.46 5.17 -12.28
C TRP A 83 -0.44 6.66 -12.65
N GLY A 84 0.35 7.45 -11.92
CA GLY A 84 0.58 8.86 -12.27
C GLY A 84 1.57 9.00 -13.43
N THR A 85 1.38 10.02 -14.27
CA THR A 85 2.33 10.35 -15.34
C THR A 85 3.58 11.05 -14.78
N TYR A 86 4.58 11.26 -15.65
CA TYR A 86 5.76 12.06 -15.29
C TYR A 86 5.35 13.48 -14.88
N GLU A 87 4.41 14.09 -15.60
CA GLU A 87 3.87 15.42 -15.26
C GLU A 87 3.28 15.46 -13.84
N ALA A 88 2.54 14.42 -13.46
CA ALA A 88 1.89 14.39 -12.15
C ALA A 88 2.81 14.01 -10.99
N THR A 89 3.87 13.24 -11.23
CA THR A 89 4.64 12.58 -10.15
C THR A 89 6.14 12.82 -10.21
N GLY A 90 6.67 13.32 -11.33
CA GLY A 90 8.10 13.38 -11.64
C GLY A 90 8.74 12.01 -11.88
N LEU A 91 7.95 10.94 -12.02
CA LEU A 91 8.43 9.57 -12.11
C LEU A 91 8.11 8.94 -13.48
N SER A 92 9.03 8.09 -13.94
CA SER A 92 8.84 7.32 -15.16
C SER A 92 7.67 6.34 -15.05
N ARG A 93 7.06 6.03 -16.20
CA ARG A 93 5.99 5.02 -16.31
C ARG A 93 6.44 3.69 -15.68
N PRO A 94 5.64 3.08 -14.78
CA PRO A 94 5.95 1.77 -14.22
C PRO A 94 5.85 0.68 -15.29
N ASN A 95 6.69 -0.34 -15.18
CA ASN A 95 6.56 -1.54 -16.00
C ASN A 95 5.49 -2.45 -15.38
N ILE A 96 4.26 -2.32 -15.88
CA ILE A 96 3.06 -3.03 -15.39
C ILE A 96 2.99 -4.51 -15.77
N TYR A 97 3.93 -5.01 -16.57
CA TYR A 97 3.99 -6.42 -16.99
C TYR A 97 5.01 -7.23 -16.18
N ARG A 98 5.62 -6.62 -15.15
CA ARG A 98 6.54 -7.34 -14.27
C ARG A 98 5.78 -8.23 -13.31
N GLN A 99 6.44 -9.32 -12.90
CA GLN A 99 5.92 -10.24 -11.88
C GLN A 99 5.58 -9.52 -10.56
N THR A 100 6.27 -8.42 -10.24
CA THR A 100 6.05 -7.64 -9.00
C THR A 100 4.83 -6.74 -9.03
N THR A 101 4.21 -6.49 -10.19
CA THR A 101 3.07 -5.54 -10.30
C THR A 101 1.91 -5.95 -9.40
N ARG A 102 1.62 -7.24 -9.28
CA ARG A 102 0.59 -7.76 -8.36
C ARG A 102 0.89 -7.40 -6.90
N HIS A 103 2.16 -7.52 -6.50
CA HIS A 103 2.60 -7.17 -5.15
C HIS A 103 2.50 -5.67 -4.92
N GLU A 104 2.94 -4.85 -5.88
CA GLU A 104 2.87 -3.39 -5.78
C GLU A 104 1.42 -2.87 -5.66
N VAL A 105 0.48 -3.44 -6.43
CA VAL A 105 -0.96 -3.12 -6.30
C VAL A 105 -1.52 -3.55 -4.93
N ALA A 106 -1.07 -4.68 -4.39
CA ALA A 106 -1.46 -5.12 -3.04
C ALA A 106 -0.93 -4.18 -1.95
N VAL A 107 0.32 -3.70 -2.08
CA VAL A 107 0.90 -2.66 -1.21
C VAL A 107 0.11 -1.36 -1.32
N ALA A 108 -0.26 -0.93 -2.53
CA ALA A 108 -1.09 0.26 -2.73
C ALA A 108 -2.45 0.13 -2.03
N SER A 109 -3.11 -1.03 -2.17
CA SER A 109 -4.36 -1.33 -1.49
C SER A 109 -4.28 -1.28 0.03
N VAL A 110 -3.15 -1.69 0.60
CA VAL A 110 -2.86 -1.60 2.04
C VAL A 110 -2.65 -0.16 2.45
N SER A 111 -1.79 0.58 1.72
CA SER A 111 -1.51 1.98 2.02
C SER A 111 -2.79 2.83 2.04
N ALA A 112 -3.69 2.59 1.09
CA ALA A 112 -4.94 3.33 0.97
C ALA A 112 -5.86 3.13 2.20
N ARG A 113 -5.85 1.93 2.78
CA ARG A 113 -6.61 1.63 4.00
C ARG A 113 -5.95 2.24 5.23
N TYR A 114 -4.61 2.25 5.31
CA TYR A 114 -3.90 2.92 6.42
C TYR A 114 -4.17 4.43 6.40
N ILE A 115 -4.15 5.04 5.21
CA ILE A 115 -4.51 6.46 5.03
C ILE A 115 -5.95 6.72 5.47
N ASN A 116 -6.90 5.85 5.11
CA ASN A 116 -8.29 5.97 5.56
C ASN A 116 -8.44 5.78 7.08
N ALA A 117 -7.59 4.95 7.70
CA ALA A 117 -7.47 4.79 9.15
C ALA A 117 -6.68 5.93 9.83
N SER A 118 -6.42 7.05 9.14
CA SER A 118 -5.71 8.22 9.65
C SER A 118 -4.22 7.99 9.98
N PHE A 119 -3.57 7.03 9.34
CA PHE A 119 -2.12 6.91 9.34
C PHE A 119 -1.54 7.73 8.19
N ALA A 120 -0.39 8.36 8.42
CA ALA A 120 0.48 8.73 7.33
C ALA A 120 1.17 7.47 6.77
N TRP A 121 1.47 7.48 5.47
CA TRP A 121 2.12 6.36 4.80
C TRP A 121 3.34 6.85 4.03
N ARG A 122 4.45 6.12 4.14
CA ARG A 122 5.62 6.30 3.28
C ARG A 122 6.19 4.97 2.85
N ARG A 123 6.97 4.98 1.77
CA ARG A 123 7.88 3.87 1.46
C ARG A 123 8.89 3.75 2.60
N ASP A 124 9.21 2.53 2.97
CA ASP A 124 10.36 2.31 3.84
C ASP A 124 11.63 2.61 3.05
N GLU A 125 12.57 3.29 3.68
CA GLU A 125 13.87 3.56 3.08
C GLU A 125 14.82 2.44 3.45
N ARG A 126 15.64 2.00 2.50
CA ARG A 126 16.61 0.93 2.76
C ARG A 126 17.58 1.40 3.85
N PRO A 127 17.66 0.72 5.01
CA PRO A 127 18.60 1.10 6.05
C PRO A 127 20.03 0.96 5.53
N ALA A 128 20.91 1.91 5.87
CA ALA A 128 22.29 1.97 5.37
C ALA A 128 23.15 0.74 5.71
N GLN A 129 22.74 -0.05 6.71
CA GLN A 129 23.50 -1.20 7.19
C GLN A 129 23.42 -2.41 6.25
N VAL A 130 24.54 -3.10 6.07
CA VAL A 130 24.62 -4.39 5.37
C VAL A 130 23.72 -5.42 6.06
N GLY A 131 22.97 -6.20 5.27
CA GLY A 131 21.99 -7.17 5.80
C GLY A 131 20.72 -6.54 6.36
N SER A 132 20.45 -5.27 6.04
CA SER A 132 19.16 -4.63 6.31
C SER A 132 18.06 -5.19 5.40
N HIS A 133 16.83 -5.13 5.92
CA HIS A 133 15.64 -5.45 5.16
C HIS A 133 14.71 -4.25 5.16
N GLN A 134 14.17 -3.96 3.97
CA GLN A 134 13.22 -2.89 3.73
C GLN A 134 11.83 -3.49 3.72
N ALA A 135 10.94 -2.96 4.56
CA ALA A 135 9.52 -3.29 4.56
C ALA A 135 8.85 -2.72 3.30
N ASP A 136 7.68 -3.23 2.95
CA ASP A 136 6.91 -2.69 1.81
C ASP A 136 6.41 -1.26 2.06
N GLY A 137 6.21 -0.89 3.33
CA GLY A 137 5.92 0.47 3.73
C GLY A 137 5.97 0.71 5.22
N VAL A 138 5.83 1.97 5.61
CA VAL A 138 5.79 2.41 7.00
C VAL A 138 4.49 3.17 7.23
N ALA A 139 3.67 2.67 8.17
CA ALA A 139 2.47 3.33 8.63
C ALA A 139 2.79 4.12 9.90
N ILE A 140 2.50 5.41 9.89
CA ILE A 140 2.82 6.35 10.98
C ILE A 140 1.51 6.88 11.55
N GLY A 141 1.20 6.42 12.77
CA GLY A 141 0.11 6.95 13.59
C GLY A 141 0.61 8.06 14.51
N ARG A 142 -0.26 8.56 15.39
CA ARG A 142 0.08 9.64 16.33
C ARG A 142 1.18 9.27 17.35
N ARG A 143 1.21 8.01 17.77
CA ARG A 143 2.13 7.49 18.80
C ARG A 143 2.85 6.21 18.40
N THR A 144 2.62 5.73 17.18
CA THR A 144 3.10 4.42 16.74
C THR A 144 3.59 4.47 15.31
N GLN A 145 4.72 3.83 15.05
CA GLN A 145 5.28 3.58 13.72
C GLN A 145 5.34 2.07 13.49
N GLN A 146 4.63 1.60 12.47
CA GLN A 146 4.55 0.18 12.12
C GLN A 146 5.25 -0.08 10.78
N LEU A 147 6.08 -1.13 10.74
CA LEU A 147 6.62 -1.66 9.50
C LEU A 147 5.60 -2.62 8.89
N ILE A 148 5.25 -2.40 7.63
CA ILE A 148 4.19 -3.12 6.95
C ILE A 148 4.78 -4.02 5.88
N GLU A 149 4.43 -5.29 5.94
CA GLU A 149 4.87 -6.33 5.01
C GLU A 149 3.67 -6.93 4.32
N VAL A 150 3.62 -6.87 3.00
CA VAL A 150 2.69 -7.64 2.19
C VAL A 150 3.37 -8.96 1.83
N GLU A 151 2.70 -10.08 2.05
CA GLU A 151 3.24 -11.39 1.71
C GLU A 151 2.21 -12.20 0.91
N LEU A 152 2.43 -12.27 -0.40
CA LEU A 152 1.59 -13.04 -1.32
C LEU A 152 2.21 -14.38 -1.74
N THR A 153 3.50 -14.58 -1.48
CA THR A 153 4.21 -15.81 -1.82
C THR A 153 5.09 -16.21 -0.63
N PRO A 154 4.90 -17.41 -0.05
CA PRO A 154 5.73 -17.86 1.07
C PRO A 154 7.22 -17.79 0.76
N LYS A 155 8.00 -17.23 1.69
CA LYS A 155 9.46 -17.22 1.60
C LYS A 155 10.04 -18.48 2.23
N ARG A 156 11.25 -18.89 1.81
CA ARG A 156 11.98 -19.99 2.44
C ARG A 156 12.43 -19.62 3.85
N ALA A 157 12.55 -20.59 4.75
CA ALA A 157 12.91 -20.36 6.15
C ALA A 157 14.20 -19.53 6.37
N PRO A 158 15.31 -19.74 5.63
CA PRO A 158 16.50 -18.90 5.78
C PRO A 158 16.25 -17.42 5.47
N ARG A 159 15.33 -17.13 4.53
CA ARG A 159 14.96 -15.75 4.21
C ARG A 159 14.18 -15.11 5.34
N TYR A 160 13.21 -15.81 5.94
CA TYR A 160 12.52 -15.28 7.12
C TYR A 160 13.47 -15.02 8.29
N LEU A 161 14.44 -15.90 8.53
CA LEU A 161 15.46 -15.68 9.57
C LEU A 161 16.20 -14.35 9.35
N SER A 162 16.69 -14.09 8.14
CA SER A 162 17.38 -12.82 7.82
C SER A 162 16.49 -11.59 8.01
N ILE A 163 15.20 -11.70 7.65
CA ILE A 163 14.23 -10.60 7.79
C ILE A 163 13.96 -10.32 9.26
N PHE A 164 13.70 -11.34 10.07
CA PHE A 164 13.44 -11.17 11.50
C PHE A 164 14.65 -10.63 12.25
N GLN A 165 15.87 -11.03 11.88
CA GLN A 165 17.09 -10.43 12.44
C GLN A 165 17.18 -8.94 12.10
N ALA A 166 16.84 -8.54 10.87
CA ALA A 166 16.82 -7.13 10.48
C ALA A 166 15.73 -6.35 11.22
N TYR A 167 14.52 -6.90 11.37
CA TYR A 167 13.46 -6.26 12.12
C TYR A 167 13.75 -6.14 13.60
N ARG A 168 14.30 -7.18 14.22
CA ARG A 168 14.74 -7.11 15.61
C ARG A 168 15.66 -5.93 15.85
N ARG A 169 16.70 -5.75 15.01
CA ARG A 169 17.61 -4.61 15.15
C ARG A 169 16.90 -3.26 15.08
N ARG A 170 15.92 -3.12 14.17
CA ARG A 170 15.14 -1.88 14.02
C ARG A 170 14.22 -1.63 15.20
N LEU A 171 13.54 -2.67 15.70
CA LEU A 171 12.65 -2.57 16.85
C LEU A 171 13.44 -2.26 18.13
N ASP A 172 14.57 -2.94 18.34
CA ASP A 172 15.42 -2.73 19.52
C ASP A 172 16.09 -1.34 19.51
N ALA A 173 16.33 -0.76 18.34
CA ALA A 173 16.84 0.61 18.19
C ALA A 173 15.76 1.70 18.23
N GLY A 174 14.48 1.35 18.47
CA GLY A 174 13.38 2.33 18.46
C GLY A 174 13.03 2.87 17.08
N GLY A 175 13.49 2.23 16.00
CA GLY A 175 13.18 2.62 14.62
C GLY A 175 11.78 2.20 14.14
N ALA A 176 11.05 1.40 14.92
CA ALA A 176 9.64 1.07 14.76
C ALA A 176 9.12 0.41 16.05
N ASP A 177 7.81 0.46 16.27
CA ASP A 177 7.17 -0.15 17.45
C ASP A 177 6.74 -1.60 17.18
N SER A 178 6.32 -1.89 15.94
CA SER A 178 5.82 -3.21 15.56
C SER A 178 6.01 -3.50 14.07
N VAL A 179 5.81 -4.77 13.71
CA VAL A 179 5.74 -5.24 12.32
C VAL A 179 4.38 -5.87 12.08
N THR A 180 3.74 -5.54 10.97
CA THR A 180 2.45 -6.12 10.56
C THR A 180 2.61 -6.80 9.21
N TYR A 181 2.51 -8.13 9.21
CA TYR A 181 2.43 -8.95 8.01
C TYR A 181 0.97 -9.07 7.56
N LEU A 182 0.73 -8.73 6.30
CA LEU A 182 -0.55 -8.77 5.61
C LEU A 182 -0.45 -9.81 4.50
N CYS A 183 -1.07 -10.96 4.72
CA CYS A 183 -0.81 -12.16 3.96
C CYS A 183 -2.04 -12.69 3.21
N ASN A 184 -1.81 -13.57 2.24
CA ASN A 184 -2.77 -14.65 1.95
C ASN A 184 -2.55 -15.83 2.91
N ASP A 185 -3.47 -16.80 2.94
CA ASP A 185 -3.47 -17.84 3.96
C ASP A 185 -2.18 -18.69 3.96
N SER A 186 -1.66 -19.02 2.77
CA SER A 186 -0.44 -19.82 2.65
C SER A 186 0.79 -19.08 3.20
N SER A 187 0.91 -17.80 2.88
CA SER A 187 1.98 -16.94 3.37
C SER A 187 1.87 -16.67 4.86
N GLY A 188 0.65 -16.44 5.37
CA GLY A 188 0.41 -16.22 6.80
C GLY A 188 0.78 -17.45 7.63
N ARG A 189 0.47 -18.65 7.15
CA ARG A 189 0.95 -19.90 7.78
C ARG A 189 2.48 -19.98 7.80
N ALA A 190 3.15 -19.65 6.70
CA ALA A 190 4.60 -19.70 6.60
C ALA A 190 5.29 -18.69 7.54
N VAL A 191 4.81 -17.45 7.60
CA VAL A 191 5.32 -16.42 8.52
C VAL A 191 5.17 -16.88 9.97
N ARG A 192 3.97 -17.35 10.36
CA ARG A 192 3.71 -17.84 11.73
C ARG A 192 4.59 -19.04 12.09
N ALA A 193 4.81 -19.97 11.15
CA ALA A 193 5.71 -21.09 11.35
C ALA A 193 7.16 -20.62 11.56
N ALA A 194 7.64 -19.67 10.74
CA ALA A 194 8.99 -19.14 10.84
C ALA A 194 9.23 -18.35 12.14
N LEU A 195 8.23 -17.59 12.61
CA LEU A 195 8.27 -16.87 13.89
C LEU A 195 8.49 -17.84 15.05
N ARG A 196 7.80 -18.99 15.04
CA ARG A 196 7.96 -20.02 16.08
C ARG A 196 9.27 -20.80 15.96
N ALA A 197 9.70 -21.10 14.75
CA ALA A 197 10.84 -21.99 14.50
C ALA A 197 12.20 -21.36 14.85
N SER A 198 12.36 -20.04 14.62
CA SER A 198 13.68 -19.39 14.75
C SER A 198 13.83 -18.59 16.05
N PRO A 199 15.04 -18.56 16.68
CA PRO A 199 15.30 -17.69 17.81
C PRO A 199 15.04 -16.20 17.51
N ALA A 200 15.41 -15.75 16.31
CA ALA A 200 15.18 -14.36 15.88
C ALA A 200 13.68 -14.04 15.77
N GLY A 201 12.88 -14.97 15.23
CA GLY A 201 11.43 -14.80 15.13
C GLY A 201 10.76 -14.77 16.50
N ARG A 202 11.14 -15.67 17.41
CA ARG A 202 10.61 -15.70 18.79
C ARG A 202 10.91 -14.42 19.57
N ALA A 203 12.08 -13.83 19.36
CA ALA A 203 12.51 -12.59 20.04
C ALA A 203 11.71 -11.33 19.66
N ILE A 204 10.92 -11.38 18.59
CA ILE A 204 10.08 -10.25 18.13
C ILE A 204 8.60 -10.63 18.01
N ALA A 205 8.22 -11.85 18.41
CA ALA A 205 6.90 -12.40 18.13
C ALA A 205 5.77 -11.60 18.80
N ASP A 206 6.03 -10.99 19.95
CA ASP A 206 5.14 -10.08 20.68
C ASP A 206 4.90 -8.75 19.95
N ARG A 207 5.87 -8.31 19.15
CA ARG A 207 5.84 -7.09 18.33
C ARG A 207 5.48 -7.35 16.87
N VAL A 208 5.12 -8.58 16.50
CA VAL A 208 4.75 -8.97 15.13
C VAL A 208 3.31 -9.42 15.06
N SER A 209 2.49 -8.75 14.26
CA SER A 209 1.13 -9.20 13.93
C SER A 209 1.08 -9.83 12.53
N VAL A 210 0.33 -10.94 12.37
CA VAL A 210 0.15 -11.61 11.08
C VAL A 210 -1.34 -11.72 10.77
N ARG A 211 -1.80 -11.02 9.73
CA ARG A 211 -3.20 -10.94 9.32
C ARG A 211 -3.42 -11.49 7.92
N ASP A 212 -4.41 -12.36 7.77
CA ASP A 212 -4.76 -12.97 6.49
C ASP A 212 -5.80 -12.10 5.77
N VAL A 213 -5.32 -11.09 5.03
CA VAL A 213 -6.17 -10.06 4.40
C VAL A 213 -6.37 -10.26 2.90
N PHE A 214 -5.51 -11.05 2.26
CA PHE A 214 -5.53 -11.26 0.81
C PHE A 214 -6.11 -12.61 0.41
N THR A 215 -6.71 -12.67 -0.78
CA THR A 215 -6.95 -13.92 -1.50
C THR A 215 -5.65 -14.42 -2.13
N ASP A 216 -5.63 -15.66 -2.61
CA ASP A 216 -4.46 -16.19 -3.33
C ASP A 216 -4.14 -15.43 -4.62
N ARG A 217 -5.14 -14.72 -5.16
CA ARG A 217 -4.97 -13.82 -6.31
C ARG A 217 -4.44 -12.43 -5.92
N GLY A 218 -4.21 -12.16 -4.64
CA GLY A 218 -3.67 -10.88 -4.15
C GLY A 218 -4.72 -9.79 -3.96
N ALA A 219 -6.01 -10.10 -4.08
CA ALA A 219 -7.09 -9.15 -3.83
C ALA A 219 -7.41 -9.08 -2.34
N VAL A 220 -7.69 -7.89 -1.80
CA VAL A 220 -8.14 -7.76 -0.41
C VAL A 220 -9.53 -8.40 -0.24
N ARG A 221 -9.72 -9.21 0.80
CA ARG A 221 -10.99 -9.88 1.11
C ARG A 221 -12.09 -8.87 1.47
N ALA A 222 -13.32 -9.10 1.02
CA ALA A 222 -14.46 -8.19 1.25
C ALA A 222 -14.98 -8.23 2.71
N ASN A 223 -14.95 -9.41 3.34
CA ASN A 223 -15.46 -9.67 4.70
C ASN A 223 -14.36 -9.73 5.76
N SER A 224 -13.19 -9.15 5.52
CA SER A 224 -12.23 -8.95 6.60
C SER A 224 -12.77 -7.86 7.53
N ALA A 225 -13.75 -8.21 8.37
CA ALA A 225 -14.20 -7.43 9.51
C ALA A 225 -13.04 -7.17 10.51
N GLY A 226 -11.92 -7.93 10.38
CA GLY A 226 -10.62 -7.66 11.01
C GLY A 226 -9.64 -6.79 10.18
N ALA A 227 -10.07 -6.24 9.04
CA ALA A 227 -9.35 -5.23 8.24
C ALA A 227 -9.75 -3.79 8.62
N ARG A 228 -10.36 -3.59 9.80
CA ARG A 228 -9.97 -2.40 10.57
C ARG A 228 -8.49 -2.58 10.87
N LEU A 229 -7.66 -1.96 10.02
CA LEU A 229 -6.29 -1.65 10.38
C LEU A 229 -6.32 -0.98 11.77
N PRO A 230 -5.30 -1.20 12.61
CA PRO A 230 -5.30 -0.67 13.98
C PRO A 230 -5.77 0.78 13.97
N SER A 231 -6.73 1.14 14.80
CA SER A 231 -7.10 2.56 14.91
C SER A 231 -5.92 3.29 15.57
N SER A 232 -5.63 4.51 15.13
CA SER A 232 -4.59 5.34 15.76
C SER A 232 -4.94 5.77 17.20
N THR A 233 -6.12 5.36 17.70
CA THR A 233 -6.70 5.69 19.00
C THR A 233 -6.56 4.59 20.05
N ALA A 234 -5.98 3.43 19.74
CA ALA A 234 -5.84 2.34 20.72
C ALA A 234 -4.66 2.59 21.68
N HIS A 235 -4.84 3.52 22.63
CA HIS A 235 -4.27 3.56 23.99
C HIS A 235 -4.82 4.82 24.69
N GLU A 236 -6.13 4.85 24.90
CA GLU A 236 -6.77 5.60 25.98
C GLU A 236 -7.24 4.57 27.01
N SER A 237 -6.34 4.25 27.93
CA SER A 237 -6.59 3.53 29.18
C SER A 237 -5.54 3.95 30.18
#